data_AF-M1CS85-F1
#
_entry.id   AF-M1CS85-F1
#
_cell.length_a   1.000
_cell.length_b   1.000
_cell.length_c   1.000
_cell.angle_alpha   90.00
_cell.angle_beta   90.00
_cell.angle_gamma   90.00
#
_symmetry.space_group_name_H-M   'P 1'
#
loop_
_entity.id
_entity.type
_entity.pdbx_description
1 polymer ?
#
loop_
_entity_poly.entity_id
_entity_poly.type
_entity_poly.pdbx_seq_one_letter_code
_entity_poly.pdbx_strand_id
1 'polypeptide(L)'
;MAEIAVKAVLAVADLERKDVNLDLIKVEGKVGGKLEDTELIYGIIVDKDMSHPQMPKQIEDAKIAILTCPFEPPKPKTKHKVDIDTVEKFQTLRLQEQKYFDDMVQKCKDVGATLVICQWGFDDEANHLLMHRNLPAVRWVGGVELELIAIATGGRIVPRFQELTSEKLGKAGIVREKAFGTTKDRMIYIEHCANSRAVTIFIRGGNKMMIVETKRSIHDALCVARNLIRNNSIVYGGGSAEISCSNAVEAAADKHPGVEQ
;
A
#
# COMPACT_ATOMS: atom_id res chain seq x y z
N MET A 1 11.53 -3.09 -18.34
CA MET A 1 11.73 -2.57 -16.97
C MET A 1 12.08 -1.09 -16.92
N ALA A 2 13.05 -0.61 -17.70
CA ALA A 2 13.41 0.82 -17.71
C ALA A 2 12.19 1.73 -17.99
N GLU A 3 11.39 1.39 -19.00
CA GLU A 3 10.13 2.11 -19.28
C GLU A 3 9.13 2.11 -18.12
N ILE A 4 9.06 1.02 -17.34
CA ILE A 4 8.18 0.92 -16.19
C ILE A 4 8.63 1.88 -15.09
N ALA A 5 9.93 1.96 -14.82
CA ALA A 5 10.48 2.90 -13.86
C ALA A 5 10.20 4.35 -14.27
N VAL A 6 10.42 4.70 -15.54
CA VAL A 6 10.13 6.06 -16.04
C VAL A 6 8.63 6.39 -15.95
N LYS A 7 7.75 5.47 -16.36
CA LYS A 7 6.29 5.65 -16.23
C LYS A 7 5.84 5.80 -14.78
N ALA A 8 6.41 5.02 -13.87
CA ALA A 8 6.11 5.11 -12.44
C ALA A 8 6.50 6.48 -11.86
N VAL A 9 7.68 6.98 -12.18
CA VAL A 9 8.14 8.30 -11.73
C VAL A 9 7.27 9.40 -12.32
N LEU A 10 6.95 9.35 -13.61
CA LEU A 10 6.09 10.34 -14.27
C LEU A 10 4.67 10.39 -13.69
N ALA A 11 4.12 9.26 -13.25
CA ALA A 11 2.79 9.20 -12.64
C ALA A 11 2.73 9.90 -11.28
N VAL A 12 3.85 9.95 -10.56
CA VAL A 12 3.97 10.52 -9.21
C VAL A 12 4.55 11.94 -9.24
N ALA A 13 5.27 12.29 -10.31
CA ALA A 13 5.98 13.55 -10.42
C ALA A 13 5.04 14.76 -10.40
N ASP A 14 5.40 15.74 -9.58
CA ASP A 14 4.81 17.07 -9.66
C ASP A 14 5.71 17.93 -10.56
N LEU A 15 5.24 18.19 -11.79
CA LEU A 15 6.00 18.92 -12.80
C LEU A 15 6.18 20.40 -12.45
N GLU A 16 5.26 20.98 -11.67
CA GLU A 16 5.35 22.39 -11.26
C GLU A 16 6.44 22.57 -10.21
N ARG A 17 6.47 21.66 -9.23
CA ARG A 17 7.47 21.67 -8.15
C ARG A 17 8.80 21.04 -8.56
N LYS A 18 8.84 20.32 -9.68
CA LYS A 18 9.99 19.50 -10.12
C LYS A 18 10.48 18.57 -9.02
N ASP A 19 9.55 17.98 -8.29
CA ASP A 19 9.88 17.08 -7.17
C ASP A 19 9.11 15.77 -7.32
N VAL A 20 9.74 14.69 -6.87
CA VAL A 20 9.16 13.36 -6.89
C VAL A 20 9.35 12.72 -5.53
N ASN A 21 8.25 12.44 -4.86
CA ASN A 21 8.27 11.65 -3.65
C ASN A 21 8.31 10.16 -3.99
N LEU A 22 9.46 9.51 -3.77
CA LEU A 22 9.65 8.09 -4.03
C LEU A 22 8.84 7.20 -3.08
N ASP A 23 8.42 7.71 -1.93
CA ASP A 23 7.63 6.94 -0.96
C ASP A 23 6.24 6.57 -1.51
N LEU A 24 5.74 7.34 -2.48
CA LEU A 24 4.48 7.07 -3.17
C LEU A 24 4.58 5.93 -4.20
N ILE A 25 5.80 5.47 -4.51
CA ILE A 25 6.05 4.35 -5.42
C ILE A 25 6.34 3.11 -4.58
N LYS A 26 5.37 2.21 -4.50
CA LYS A 26 5.57 0.92 -3.82
C LYS A 26 6.25 -0.06 -4.78
N VAL A 27 7.34 -0.67 -4.36
CA VAL A 27 7.99 -1.76 -5.11
C VAL A 27 7.75 -3.07 -4.38
N GLU A 28 6.85 -3.89 -4.92
CA GLU A 28 6.43 -5.16 -4.34
C GLU A 28 6.95 -6.32 -5.19
N GLY A 29 7.49 -7.35 -4.55
CA GLY A 29 8.13 -8.45 -5.25
C GLY A 29 7.64 -9.80 -4.74
N LYS A 30 7.10 -10.63 -5.64
CA LYS A 30 6.60 -11.97 -5.27
C LYS A 30 7.24 -13.07 -6.09
N VAL A 31 7.61 -14.15 -5.40
CA VAL A 31 8.24 -15.32 -6.03
C VAL A 31 7.23 -16.03 -6.94
N GLY A 32 7.72 -16.49 -8.08
CA GLY A 32 6.96 -17.23 -9.08
C GLY A 32 6.84 -16.47 -10.40
N GLY A 33 6.63 -17.21 -11.49
CA GLY A 33 6.61 -16.66 -12.84
C GLY A 33 7.99 -16.26 -13.35
N LYS A 34 8.00 -15.52 -14.46
CA LYS A 34 9.22 -15.00 -15.09
C LYS A 34 9.44 -13.55 -14.70
N LEU A 35 10.67 -13.08 -14.89
CA LEU A 35 11.03 -11.68 -14.68
C LEU A 35 10.28 -10.73 -15.63
N GLU A 36 9.93 -11.24 -16.81
CA GLU A 36 9.18 -10.54 -17.86
C GLU A 36 7.73 -10.24 -17.46
N ASP A 37 7.17 -10.98 -16.50
CA ASP A 37 5.80 -10.79 -15.98
C ASP A 37 5.70 -9.60 -15.01
N THR A 38 6.71 -8.73 -14.97
CA THR A 38 6.74 -7.53 -14.13
C THR A 38 5.83 -6.46 -14.71
N GLU A 39 4.89 -5.96 -13.90
CA GLU A 39 3.84 -5.04 -14.34
C GLU A 39 3.85 -3.75 -13.52
N LEU A 40 3.47 -2.64 -14.17
CA LEU A 40 3.17 -1.38 -13.50
C LEU A 40 1.68 -1.32 -13.21
N ILE A 41 1.32 -1.11 -11.95
CA ILE A 41 -0.07 -1.02 -11.51
C ILE A 41 -0.35 0.40 -11.01
N TYR A 42 -1.35 1.02 -11.62
CA TYR A 42 -1.86 2.33 -11.21
C TYR A 42 -2.80 2.16 -10.01
N GLY A 43 -2.17 2.01 -8.85
CA GLY A 43 -2.82 1.76 -7.58
C GLY A 43 -1.91 0.98 -6.64
N ILE A 44 -2.53 0.23 -5.73
CA ILE A 44 -1.81 -0.43 -4.64
C ILE A 44 -2.10 -1.92 -4.61
N ILE A 45 -1.04 -2.68 -4.40
CA ILE A 45 -1.11 -4.10 -4.14
C ILE A 45 -0.89 -4.34 -2.65
N VAL A 46 -1.72 -5.19 -2.07
CA VAL A 46 -1.59 -5.65 -0.70
C VAL A 46 -1.39 -7.17 -0.74
N ASP A 47 -0.34 -7.65 -0.09
CA ASP A 47 -0.05 -9.09 0.03
C ASP A 47 -0.91 -9.72 1.13
N LYS A 48 -2.22 -9.70 0.92
CA LYS A 48 -3.24 -10.27 1.80
C LYS A 48 -4.36 -10.88 0.98
N ASP A 49 -5.02 -11.85 1.59
CA ASP A 49 -6.24 -12.45 1.09
C ASP A 49 -7.46 -11.77 1.71
N MET A 50 -8.63 -11.95 1.10
CA MET A 50 -9.89 -11.59 1.74
C MET A 50 -10.07 -12.37 3.06
N SER A 51 -10.67 -11.73 4.07
CA SER A 51 -10.76 -12.31 5.41
C SER A 51 -11.56 -13.61 5.46
N HIS A 52 -12.56 -13.77 4.59
CA HIS A 52 -13.39 -14.98 4.49
C HIS A 52 -13.41 -15.51 3.04
N PRO A 53 -13.27 -16.82 2.79
CA PRO A 53 -13.16 -17.39 1.44
C PRO A 53 -14.43 -17.25 0.60
N GLN A 54 -15.59 -17.04 1.24
CA GLN A 54 -16.88 -16.82 0.56
C GLN A 54 -17.13 -15.35 0.21
N MET A 55 -16.23 -14.44 0.58
CA MET A 55 -16.33 -13.03 0.17
C MET A 55 -16.13 -12.86 -1.34
N PRO A 56 -16.73 -11.83 -1.94
CA PRO A 56 -16.56 -11.55 -3.36
C PRO A 56 -15.09 -11.24 -3.67
N LYS A 57 -14.57 -11.89 -4.72
CA LYS A 57 -13.18 -11.72 -5.17
C LYS A 57 -12.97 -10.46 -6.02
N GLN A 58 -14.06 -9.89 -6.53
CA GLN A 58 -14.03 -8.70 -7.35
C GLN A 58 -15.14 -7.75 -6.90
N ILE A 59 -14.79 -6.49 -6.76
CA ILE A 59 -15.68 -5.42 -6.33
C ILE A 59 -15.46 -4.26 -7.30
N GLU A 60 -16.54 -3.83 -7.95
CA GLU A 60 -16.56 -2.64 -8.81
C GLU A 60 -17.09 -1.44 -8.02
N ASP A 61 -16.59 -0.25 -8.34
CA ASP A 61 -16.88 1.02 -7.64
C ASP A 61 -16.80 0.88 -6.11
N ALA A 62 -15.62 0.46 -5.65
CA ALA A 62 -15.36 0.16 -4.26
C ALA A 62 -15.22 1.45 -3.43
N LYS A 63 -16.10 1.61 -2.44
CA LYS A 63 -15.93 2.57 -1.34
C LYS A 63 -15.21 1.90 -0.19
N ILE A 64 -14.00 2.35 0.10
CA ILE A 64 -13.07 1.69 1.02
C ILE A 64 -13.08 2.41 2.36
N ALA A 65 -13.45 1.69 3.42
CA ALA A 65 -13.28 2.15 4.80
C ALA A 65 -11.88 1.78 5.30
N ILE A 66 -11.06 2.79 5.57
CA ILE A 66 -9.68 2.62 6.03
C ILE A 66 -9.67 2.81 7.55
N LEU A 67 -9.51 1.72 8.29
CA LEU A 67 -9.70 1.69 9.74
C LEU A 67 -8.41 1.29 10.46
N THR A 68 -8.08 2.00 11.54
CA THR A 68 -7.04 1.58 12.49
C THR A 68 -7.61 1.03 13.80
N CYS A 69 -8.94 1.00 13.93
CA CYS A 69 -9.60 0.34 15.05
C CYS A 69 -9.72 -1.18 14.83
N PRO A 70 -9.48 -2.00 15.87
CA PRO A 70 -9.77 -3.43 15.82
C PRO A 70 -11.28 -3.68 15.89
N PHE A 71 -11.76 -4.73 15.21
CA PHE A 71 -13.10 -5.29 15.47
C PHE A 71 -12.97 -6.28 16.62
N GLU A 72 -12.78 -5.75 17.83
CA GLU A 72 -12.78 -6.50 19.07
C GLU A 72 -13.65 -5.79 20.12
N PRO A 73 -14.20 -6.53 21.11
CA PRO A 73 -14.82 -5.92 22.26
C PRO A 73 -13.81 -4.99 22.95
N PRO A 74 -14.22 -3.81 23.43
CA PRO A 74 -13.31 -2.80 23.91
C PRO A 74 -12.67 -3.28 25.21
N LYS A 75 -11.40 -3.71 25.12
CA LYS A 75 -10.61 -4.05 26.29
C LYS A 75 -10.09 -2.75 26.92
N PRO A 76 -10.43 -2.43 28.19
CA PRO A 76 -9.82 -1.30 28.86
C PRO A 76 -8.29 -1.49 28.90
N LYS A 77 -7.54 -0.40 28.73
CA LYS A 77 -6.07 -0.44 28.73
C LYS A 77 -5.50 -0.79 30.12
N THR A 78 -6.30 -0.63 31.17
CA THR A 78 -5.96 -1.04 32.53
C THR A 78 -6.28 -2.52 32.75
N LYS A 79 -5.57 -3.17 33.68
CA LYS A 79 -5.88 -4.56 34.08
C LYS A 79 -7.28 -4.60 34.66
N HIS A 80 -8.24 -5.10 33.87
CA HIS A 80 -9.61 -5.32 34.29
C HIS A 80 -9.87 -6.82 34.39
N LYS A 81 -10.40 -7.26 35.52
CA LYS A 81 -10.94 -8.61 35.68
C LYS A 81 -12.45 -8.50 35.63
N VAL A 82 -13.07 -9.22 34.70
CA VAL A 82 -14.53 -9.33 34.64
C VAL A 82 -14.89 -10.55 35.48
N ASP A 83 -15.36 -10.32 36.69
CA ASP A 83 -15.85 -11.39 37.57
C ASP A 83 -17.31 -11.70 37.23
N ILE A 84 -17.59 -12.96 36.90
CA ILE A 84 -18.91 -13.42 36.46
C ILE A 84 -19.43 -14.41 37.49
N ASP A 85 -20.36 -13.97 38.34
CA ASP A 85 -20.88 -14.78 39.45
C ASP A 85 -22.05 -15.69 39.05
N THR A 86 -22.75 -15.38 37.95
CA THR A 86 -24.04 -16.02 37.61
C THR A 86 -24.12 -16.31 36.12
N VAL A 87 -24.78 -17.41 35.76
CA VAL A 87 -25.01 -17.83 34.36
C VAL A 87 -25.79 -16.78 33.57
N GLU A 88 -26.73 -16.07 34.20
CA GLU A 88 -27.51 -14.99 33.57
C GLU A 88 -26.63 -13.79 33.18
N LYS A 89 -25.66 -13.42 34.03
CA LYS A 89 -24.68 -12.37 33.72
C LYS A 89 -23.80 -12.77 32.53
N PHE A 90 -23.40 -14.05 32.46
CA PHE A 90 -22.64 -14.57 31.32
C PHE A 90 -23.42 -14.48 30.00
N GLN A 91 -24.69 -14.87 29.99
CA GLN A 91 -25.54 -14.77 28.81
C GLN A 91 -25.77 -13.33 28.37
N THR A 92 -25.99 -12.42 29.33
CA THR A 92 -26.17 -10.99 29.05
C THR A 92 -24.91 -10.38 28.43
N LEU A 93 -23.73 -10.73 28.96
CA LEU A 93 -22.45 -10.28 28.43
C LEU A 93 -22.26 -10.74 26.98
N ARG A 94 -22.52 -12.02 26.70
CA ARG A 94 -22.43 -12.58 25.35
C ARG A 94 -23.37 -11.87 24.36
N LEU A 95 -24.61 -11.59 24.77
CA LEU A 95 -25.56 -10.84 23.94
C LEU A 95 -25.11 -9.39 23.71
N GLN A 96 -24.47 -8.75 24.70
CA GLN A 96 -23.90 -7.42 24.55
C GLN A 96 -22.72 -7.41 23.59
N GLU A 97 -21.82 -8.40 23.65
CA GLU A 97 -20.71 -8.53 22.71
C GLU A 97 -21.20 -8.70 21.27
N GLN A 98 -22.19 -9.57 21.06
CA GLN A 98 -22.80 -9.76 19.73
C GLN A 98 -23.44 -8.48 19.20
N LYS A 99 -24.24 -7.80 20.02
CA LYS A 99 -24.84 -6.50 19.65
C LYS A 99 -23.78 -5.46 19.32
N TYR A 100 -22.69 -5.43 20.07
CA TYR A 100 -21.61 -4.49 19.84
C TYR A 100 -20.94 -4.69 18.47
N PHE A 101 -20.70 -5.94 18.08
CA PHE A 101 -20.22 -6.25 16.73
C PHE A 101 -21.24 -5.90 15.64
N ASP A 102 -22.50 -6.26 15.85
CA ASP A 102 -23.58 -5.94 14.91
C ASP A 102 -23.72 -4.43 14.68
N ASP A 103 -23.57 -3.62 15.73
CA ASP A 103 -23.60 -2.16 15.66
C ASP A 103 -22.40 -1.60 14.88
N MET A 104 -21.20 -2.18 15.04
CA MET A 104 -20.01 -1.78 14.29
C MET A 104 -20.17 -2.06 12.80
N VAL A 105 -20.62 -3.26 12.47
CA VAL A 105 -20.84 -3.68 11.08
C VAL A 105 -21.98 -2.85 10.46
N GLN A 106 -23.05 -2.57 11.22
CA GLN A 106 -24.15 -1.72 10.76
C GLN A 106 -23.65 -0.32 10.41
N LYS A 107 -22.86 0.31 11.29
CA LYS A 107 -22.28 1.63 11.03
C LYS A 107 -21.43 1.66 9.75
N CYS A 108 -20.64 0.60 9.50
CA CYS A 108 -19.88 0.51 8.25
C CYS A 108 -20.79 0.45 7.02
N LYS A 109 -21.93 -0.24 7.14
CA LYS A 109 -22.92 -0.35 6.07
C LYS A 109 -23.73 0.92 5.86
N ASP A 110 -24.15 1.58 6.94
CA ASP A 110 -24.94 2.81 6.91
C ASP A 110 -24.17 3.95 6.23
N VAL A 111 -22.85 3.99 6.44
CA VAL A 111 -21.94 4.93 5.78
C VAL A 111 -21.74 4.61 4.29
N GLY A 112 -22.14 3.40 3.86
CA GLY A 112 -22.09 2.95 2.48
C GLY A 112 -20.72 2.42 2.04
N ALA A 113 -19.93 1.87 2.96
CA ALA A 113 -18.68 1.21 2.60
C ALA A 113 -18.94 -0.11 1.84
N THR A 114 -18.14 -0.38 0.81
CA THR A 114 -18.17 -1.62 0.03
C THR A 114 -17.03 -2.56 0.42
N LEU A 115 -15.92 -2.03 0.94
CA LEU A 115 -14.76 -2.79 1.39
C LEU A 115 -14.23 -2.20 2.71
N VAL A 116 -13.87 -3.05 3.66
CA VAL A 116 -13.25 -2.64 4.92
C VAL A 116 -11.79 -3.08 4.94
N ILE A 117 -10.87 -2.15 5.20
CA ILE A 117 -9.45 -2.43 5.35
C ILE A 117 -9.03 -2.03 6.76
N CYS A 118 -8.52 -3.00 7.51
CA CYS A 118 -8.09 -2.79 8.89
C CYS A 118 -6.61 -3.10 9.07
N GLN A 119 -5.96 -2.25 9.88
CA GLN A 119 -4.60 -2.49 10.33
C GLN A 119 -4.52 -3.72 11.25
N TRP A 120 -5.51 -3.89 12.13
CA TRP A 120 -5.57 -4.98 13.11
C TRP A 120 -6.38 -6.17 12.58
N GLY A 121 -6.29 -7.29 13.30
CA GLY A 121 -7.11 -8.47 13.09
C GLY A 121 -8.58 -8.26 13.45
N PHE A 122 -9.38 -9.27 13.07
CA PHE A 122 -10.77 -9.42 13.48
C PHE A 122 -10.90 -10.71 14.28
N ASP A 123 -11.89 -10.76 15.16
CA ASP A 123 -12.38 -12.02 15.70
C ASP A 123 -13.16 -12.80 14.63
N ASP A 124 -13.23 -14.13 14.75
CA ASP A 124 -13.91 -14.99 13.77
C ASP A 124 -15.41 -14.71 13.72
N GLU A 125 -16.03 -14.40 14.87
CA GLU A 125 -17.45 -14.01 14.94
C GLU A 125 -17.72 -12.72 14.16
N ALA A 126 -16.84 -11.72 14.30
CA ALA A 126 -16.94 -10.47 13.55
C ALA A 126 -16.75 -10.69 12.03
N ASN A 127 -15.82 -11.56 11.64
CA ASN A 127 -15.58 -11.90 10.24
C ASN A 127 -16.80 -12.57 9.58
N HIS A 128 -17.46 -13.47 10.32
CA HIS A 128 -18.70 -14.11 9.85
C HIS A 128 -19.84 -13.09 9.71
N LEU A 129 -20.00 -12.16 10.66
CA LEU A 129 -21.00 -11.08 10.58
C LEU A 129 -20.75 -10.14 9.38
N LEU A 130 -19.50 -9.75 9.14
CA LEU A 130 -19.11 -8.95 7.98
C LEU A 130 -19.48 -9.66 6.66
N MET A 131 -19.25 -10.97 6.59
CA MET A 131 -19.64 -11.77 5.44
C MET A 131 -21.16 -11.77 5.22
N HIS A 132 -21.96 -12.04 6.26
CA HIS A 132 -23.44 -12.04 6.16
C HIS A 132 -24.01 -10.70 5.70
N ARG A 133 -23.35 -9.59 6.04
CA ARG A 133 -23.76 -8.24 5.62
C ARG A 133 -23.17 -7.81 4.26
N ASN A 134 -22.57 -8.74 3.52
CA ASN A 134 -21.90 -8.50 2.24
C ASN A 134 -20.88 -7.37 2.32
N LEU A 135 -20.04 -7.38 3.35
CA LEU A 135 -18.95 -6.44 3.57
C LEU A 135 -17.62 -7.21 3.55
N PRO A 136 -16.95 -7.29 2.38
CA PRO A 136 -15.61 -7.85 2.30
C PRO A 136 -14.64 -7.06 3.18
N ALA A 137 -13.73 -7.78 3.83
CA ALA A 137 -12.78 -7.18 4.75
C ALA A 137 -11.36 -7.73 4.56
N VAL A 138 -10.37 -6.87 4.83
CA VAL A 138 -8.95 -7.20 4.83
C VAL A 138 -8.40 -6.92 6.23
N ARG A 139 -7.75 -7.93 6.80
CA ARG A 139 -7.14 -7.88 8.14
C ARG A 139 -5.62 -7.78 8.06
N TRP A 140 -5.01 -7.24 9.10
CA TRP A 140 -3.54 -7.19 9.26
C TRP A 140 -2.80 -6.45 8.14
N VAL A 141 -3.33 -5.29 7.72
CA VAL A 141 -2.65 -4.43 6.75
C VAL A 141 -1.54 -3.62 7.42
N GLY A 142 -0.37 -3.51 6.78
CA GLY A 142 0.75 -2.75 7.33
C GLY A 142 0.43 -1.26 7.43
N GLY A 143 1.00 -0.55 8.42
CA GLY A 143 0.75 0.89 8.59
C GLY A 143 1.13 1.72 7.36
N VAL A 144 2.30 1.45 6.78
CA VAL A 144 2.77 2.10 5.54
C VAL A 144 1.85 1.81 4.36
N GLU A 145 1.33 0.58 4.26
CA GLU A 145 0.38 0.21 3.21
C GLU A 145 -0.95 0.94 3.38
N LEU A 146 -1.41 1.09 4.62
CA LEU A 146 -2.64 1.80 4.95
C LEU A 146 -2.57 3.28 4.58
N GLU A 147 -1.42 3.93 4.84
CA GLU A 147 -1.16 5.32 4.44
C GLU A 147 -1.16 5.46 2.92
N LEU A 148 -0.48 4.56 2.21
CA LEU A 148 -0.50 4.55 0.75
C LEU A 148 -1.93 4.38 0.21
N ILE A 149 -2.72 3.46 0.77
CA ILE A 149 -4.11 3.23 0.36
C ILE A 149 -4.95 4.48 0.59
N ALA A 150 -4.76 5.17 1.71
CA ALA A 150 -5.42 6.44 2.00
C ALA A 150 -5.07 7.50 0.95
N ILE A 151 -3.78 7.64 0.59
CA ILE A 151 -3.32 8.61 -0.43
C ILE A 151 -3.88 8.26 -1.83
N ALA A 152 -3.84 6.99 -2.22
CA ALA A 152 -4.31 6.54 -3.53
C ALA A 152 -5.81 6.73 -3.69
N THR A 153 -6.58 6.28 -2.70
CA THR A 153 -8.05 6.31 -2.74
C THR A 153 -8.63 7.67 -2.38
N GLY A 154 -7.81 8.59 -1.84
CA GLY A 154 -8.25 9.87 -1.28
C GLY A 154 -9.02 9.74 0.03
N GLY A 155 -9.06 8.54 0.63
CA GLY A 155 -9.73 8.28 1.90
C GLY A 155 -8.96 8.81 3.09
N ARG A 156 -9.64 8.96 4.23
CA ARG A 156 -9.01 9.28 5.52
C ARG A 156 -8.93 8.05 6.40
N ILE A 157 -7.82 7.89 7.09
CA ILE A 157 -7.64 6.84 8.10
C ILE A 157 -8.54 7.19 9.29
N VAL A 158 -9.46 6.28 9.64
CA VAL A 158 -10.41 6.47 10.73
C VAL A 158 -9.97 5.66 11.96
N PRO A 159 -9.71 6.32 13.11
CA PRO A 159 -9.27 5.65 14.33
C PRO A 159 -10.41 5.08 15.17
N ARG A 160 -11.64 5.56 15.00
CA ARG A 160 -12.81 5.17 15.81
C ARG A 160 -14.04 5.01 14.92
N PHE A 161 -14.81 3.94 15.12
CA PHE A 161 -16.03 3.66 14.36
C PHE A 161 -17.09 4.77 14.42
N GLN A 162 -17.14 5.54 15.52
CA GLN A 162 -18.08 6.66 15.67
C GLN A 162 -17.78 7.83 14.73
N GLU A 163 -16.53 7.95 14.26
CA GLU A 163 -16.10 9.03 13.37
C GLU A 163 -16.20 8.65 11.89
N LEU A 164 -16.69 7.44 11.61
CA LEU A 164 -16.87 6.93 10.26
C LEU A 164 -17.99 7.72 9.57
N THR A 165 -17.63 8.39 8.47
CA THR A 165 -18.51 9.25 7.68
C THR A 165 -18.25 8.99 6.21
N SER A 166 -19.25 9.22 5.36
CA SER A 166 -19.20 8.88 3.93
C SER A 166 -18.13 9.67 3.18
N GLU A 167 -17.83 10.88 3.65
CA GLU A 167 -16.76 11.75 3.14
C GLU A 167 -15.36 11.22 3.39
N LYS A 168 -15.17 10.40 4.43
CA LYS A 168 -13.87 9.83 4.79
C LYS A 168 -13.55 8.54 4.05
N LEU A 169 -14.53 7.97 3.33
CA LEU A 169 -14.31 6.75 2.56
C LEU A 169 -13.40 7.01 1.35
N GLY A 170 -12.46 6.10 1.12
CA GLY A 170 -11.68 6.07 -0.10
C GLY A 170 -12.51 5.59 -1.29
N LYS A 171 -12.19 6.05 -2.50
CA LYS A 171 -12.84 5.60 -3.74
C LYS A 171 -11.83 4.89 -4.63
N ALA A 172 -12.17 3.67 -5.05
CA ALA A 172 -11.42 2.89 -6.03
C ALA A 172 -12.37 2.32 -7.08
N GLY A 173 -11.98 2.37 -8.35
CA GLY A 173 -12.80 1.86 -9.45
C GLY A 173 -12.95 0.34 -9.41
N ILE A 174 -11.87 -0.38 -9.10
CA ILE A 174 -11.91 -1.85 -9.02
C ILE A 174 -10.99 -2.37 -7.93
N VAL A 175 -11.51 -3.32 -7.15
CA VAL A 175 -10.72 -4.12 -6.21
C VAL A 175 -10.86 -5.58 -6.60
N ARG A 176 -9.73 -6.24 -6.89
CA ARG A 176 -9.70 -7.65 -7.32
C ARG A 176 -8.69 -8.45 -6.53
N GLU A 177 -9.09 -9.63 -6.08
CA GLU A 177 -8.21 -10.64 -5.52
C GLU A 177 -7.68 -11.51 -6.68
N LYS A 178 -6.38 -11.41 -6.97
CA LYS A 178 -5.73 -12.22 -8.01
C LYS A 178 -4.88 -13.29 -7.34
N ALA A 179 -5.14 -14.54 -7.70
CA ALA A 179 -4.29 -15.67 -7.32
C ALA A 179 -3.11 -15.77 -8.28
N PHE A 180 -1.93 -16.09 -7.76
CA PHE A 180 -0.73 -16.21 -8.58
C PHE A 180 -0.12 -17.62 -8.55
N GLY A 181 -0.01 -18.22 -9.74
CA GLY A 181 0.64 -19.51 -9.92
C GLY A 181 -0.17 -20.67 -9.32
N THR A 182 0.53 -21.75 -8.98
CA THR A 182 -0.01 -22.95 -8.32
C THR A 182 0.01 -22.86 -6.80
N THR A 183 0.79 -21.93 -6.23
CA THR A 183 0.78 -21.63 -4.80
C THR A 183 -0.50 -20.88 -4.47
N LYS A 184 -1.14 -21.18 -3.33
CA LYS A 184 -2.43 -20.58 -2.90
C LYS A 184 -2.34 -19.09 -2.55
N ASP A 185 -1.25 -18.42 -2.90
CA ASP A 185 -1.01 -17.06 -2.50
C ASP A 185 -1.84 -16.11 -3.38
N ARG A 186 -2.71 -15.33 -2.73
CA ARG A 186 -3.50 -14.30 -3.40
C ARG A 186 -2.98 -12.95 -2.96
N MET A 187 -3.29 -11.95 -3.78
CA MET A 187 -3.01 -10.56 -3.47
C MET A 187 -4.20 -9.74 -3.93
N ILE A 188 -4.46 -8.66 -3.19
CA ILE A 188 -5.51 -7.72 -3.50
C ILE A 188 -4.92 -6.58 -4.31
N TYR A 189 -5.50 -6.34 -5.47
CA TYR A 189 -5.21 -5.24 -6.38
C TYR A 189 -6.29 -4.20 -6.19
N ILE A 190 -5.89 -2.98 -5.86
CA ILE A 190 -6.75 -1.82 -5.80
C ILE A 190 -6.34 -0.93 -6.97
N GLU A 191 -7.15 -0.90 -8.02
CA GLU A 191 -6.87 -0.20 -9.28
C GLU A 191 -7.89 0.89 -9.54
N HIS A 192 -7.55 1.83 -10.44
CA HIS A 192 -8.41 2.97 -10.79
C HIS A 192 -8.82 3.81 -9.57
N CYS A 193 -7.86 4.15 -8.72
CA CYS A 193 -8.12 5.03 -7.59
C CYS A 193 -8.35 6.47 -8.04
N ALA A 194 -9.16 7.22 -7.28
CA ALA A 194 -9.48 8.62 -7.58
C ALA A 194 -8.23 9.51 -7.66
N ASN A 195 -7.17 9.18 -6.92
CA ASN A 195 -5.90 9.87 -6.96
C ASN A 195 -4.80 8.91 -7.43
N SER A 196 -4.36 9.07 -8.68
CA SER A 196 -3.36 8.19 -9.31
C SER A 196 -1.92 8.44 -8.85
N ARG A 197 -1.72 9.24 -7.80
CA ARG A 197 -0.40 9.65 -7.28
C ARG A 197 0.37 8.54 -6.56
N ALA A 198 -0.26 7.40 -6.26
CA ALA A 198 0.42 6.24 -5.71
C ALA A 198 0.40 5.11 -6.74
N VAL A 199 1.57 4.57 -7.04
CA VAL A 199 1.75 3.50 -8.04
C VAL A 199 2.53 2.35 -7.44
N THR A 200 2.24 1.14 -7.89
CA THR A 200 2.97 -0.05 -7.45
C THR A 200 3.65 -0.71 -8.63
N ILE A 201 4.96 -0.94 -8.52
CA ILE A 201 5.72 -1.78 -9.44
C ILE A 201 5.70 -3.20 -8.87
N PHE A 202 5.07 -4.12 -9.59
CA PHE A 202 4.98 -5.52 -9.19
C PHE A 202 6.01 -6.35 -9.92
N ILE A 203 6.99 -6.83 -9.18
CA ILE A 203 8.11 -7.62 -9.70
C ILE A 203 7.81 -9.10 -9.50
N ARG A 204 8.02 -9.87 -10.58
CA ARG A 204 7.96 -11.32 -10.58
C ARG A 204 9.36 -11.90 -10.78
N GLY A 205 9.58 -13.10 -10.26
CA GLY A 205 10.87 -13.76 -10.43
C GLY A 205 10.87 -15.19 -9.90
N GLY A 206 11.59 -16.08 -10.57
CA GLY A 206 11.67 -17.49 -10.18
C GLY A 206 12.44 -17.72 -8.88
N ASN A 207 13.33 -16.80 -8.49
CA ASN A 207 14.13 -16.90 -7.27
C ASN A 207 14.03 -15.62 -6.44
N LYS A 208 13.94 -15.79 -5.11
CA LYS A 208 13.91 -14.68 -4.14
C LYS A 208 15.13 -13.77 -4.25
N MET A 209 16.32 -14.33 -4.51
CA MET A 209 17.55 -13.53 -4.69
C MET A 209 17.45 -12.58 -5.89
N MET A 210 16.89 -13.06 -7.01
CA MET A 210 16.68 -12.22 -8.19
C MET A 210 15.68 -11.10 -7.93
N ILE A 211 14.63 -11.35 -7.16
CA ILE A 211 13.62 -10.32 -6.84
C ILE A 211 14.23 -9.21 -5.99
N VAL A 212 15.04 -9.57 -4.98
CA VAL A 212 15.71 -8.57 -4.13
C VAL A 212 16.68 -7.72 -4.96
N GLU A 213 17.47 -8.35 -5.83
CA GLU A 213 18.39 -7.63 -6.72
C GLU A 213 17.63 -6.72 -7.69
N THR A 214 16.54 -7.22 -8.30
CA THR A 214 15.71 -6.45 -9.23
C THR A 214 15.04 -5.25 -8.52
N LYS A 215 14.57 -5.44 -7.28
CA LYS A 215 14.01 -4.37 -6.45
C LYS A 215 15.05 -3.29 -6.17
N ARG A 216 16.30 -3.67 -5.90
CA ARG A 216 17.43 -2.75 -5.75
C ARG A 216 17.72 -2.00 -7.05
N SER A 217 17.85 -2.70 -8.18
CA SER A 217 18.10 -2.07 -9.48
C SER A 217 17.00 -1.09 -9.89
N ILE A 218 15.74 -1.42 -9.59
CA ILE A 218 14.61 -0.51 -9.84
C ILE A 218 14.69 0.72 -8.93
N HIS A 219 15.05 0.56 -7.67
CA HIS A 219 15.23 1.69 -6.75
C HIS A 219 16.29 2.68 -7.27
N ASP A 220 17.42 2.18 -7.76
CA ASP A 220 18.46 3.00 -8.37
C ASP A 220 17.95 3.72 -9.63
N ALA A 221 17.22 3.00 -10.50
CA ALA A 221 16.61 3.58 -11.69
C ALA A 221 15.58 4.68 -11.36
N LEU A 222 14.76 4.49 -10.32
CA LEU A 222 13.81 5.49 -9.83
C LEU A 222 14.54 6.75 -9.33
N CYS A 223 15.66 6.57 -8.61
CA CYS A 223 16.48 7.68 -8.13
C CYS A 223 17.08 8.50 -9.28
N VAL A 224 17.58 7.83 -10.33
CA VAL A 224 18.10 8.49 -11.52
C VAL A 224 17.01 9.26 -12.27
N ALA A 225 15.84 8.63 -12.47
CA ALA A 225 14.71 9.29 -13.13
C ALA A 225 14.20 10.50 -12.33
N ARG A 226 14.18 10.43 -11.00
CA ARG A 226 13.90 11.60 -10.14
C ARG A 226 14.91 12.72 -10.37
N ASN A 227 16.21 12.41 -10.45
CA ASN A 227 17.24 13.44 -10.65
C ASN A 227 17.03 14.19 -11.97
N LEU A 228 16.64 13.49 -13.04
CA LEU A 228 16.32 14.11 -14.32
C LEU A 228 15.12 15.07 -14.23
N ILE A 229 14.13 14.80 -13.38
CA ILE A 229 12.97 15.69 -13.20
C ILE A 229 13.36 16.95 -12.42
N ARG A 230 14.23 16.80 -11.41
CA ARG A 230 14.74 17.93 -10.62
C ARG A 230 15.65 18.82 -11.48
N ASN A 231 16.51 18.21 -12.29
CA ASN A 231 17.41 18.90 -13.20
C ASN A 231 17.58 18.13 -14.51
N ASN A 232 17.34 18.81 -15.63
CA ASN A 232 17.40 18.22 -16.97
C ASN A 232 18.84 18.12 -17.52
N SER A 233 19.85 18.54 -16.76
CA SER A 233 21.25 18.41 -17.17
C SER A 233 21.69 16.95 -17.19
N ILE A 234 22.22 16.51 -18.32
CA ILE A 234 22.72 15.15 -18.54
C ILE A 234 24.20 15.25 -18.90
N VAL A 235 25.00 14.33 -18.37
CA VAL A 235 26.41 14.16 -18.73
C VAL A 235 26.59 12.78 -19.35
N TYR A 236 27.38 12.71 -20.42
CA TYR A 236 27.71 11.45 -21.06
C TYR A 236 28.67 10.66 -20.16
N GLY A 237 28.23 9.46 -19.74
CA GLY A 237 29.02 8.55 -18.91
C GLY A 237 30.07 7.77 -19.71
N GLY A 238 30.38 6.57 -19.24
CA GLY A 238 31.36 5.69 -19.90
C GLY A 238 32.82 6.16 -19.77
N GLY A 239 33.13 6.93 -18.71
CA GLY A 239 34.46 7.51 -18.49
C GLY A 239 34.68 8.86 -19.19
N SER A 240 33.76 9.30 -20.06
CA SER A 240 33.93 10.54 -20.83
C SER A 240 33.92 11.78 -19.94
N ALA A 241 33.02 11.84 -18.95
CA ALA A 241 32.93 12.94 -18.00
C ALA A 241 34.20 13.05 -17.16
N GLU A 242 34.67 11.91 -16.65
CA GLU A 242 35.83 11.80 -15.80
C GLU A 242 37.12 12.21 -16.54
N ILE A 243 37.29 11.76 -17.80
CA ILE A 243 38.43 12.16 -18.64
C ILE A 243 38.37 13.66 -18.96
N SER A 244 37.19 14.18 -19.30
CA SER A 244 37.03 15.62 -19.56
C SER A 244 37.40 16.46 -18.35
N CYS A 245 37.01 16.04 -17.14
CA CYS A 245 37.40 16.69 -15.90
C CYS A 245 38.90 16.58 -15.65
N SER A 246 39.51 15.41 -15.87
CA SER A 246 40.97 15.22 -15.72
C SER A 246 41.76 16.19 -16.59
N ASN A 247 41.43 16.29 -17.87
CA ASN A 247 42.10 17.19 -18.81
C ASN A 247 41.90 18.66 -18.42
N ALA A 248 40.70 19.03 -17.95
CA ALA A 248 40.40 20.39 -17.54
C ALA A 248 41.15 20.79 -16.25
N VAL A 249 41.28 19.86 -15.30
CA VAL A 249 42.02 20.06 -14.05
C VAL A 249 43.52 20.16 -14.31
N GLU A 250 44.09 19.28 -15.14
CA GLU A 250 45.50 19.33 -15.54
C GLU A 250 45.85 20.67 -16.21
N ALA A 251 45.02 21.11 -17.16
CA ALA A 251 45.19 22.41 -17.81
C ALA A 251 44.97 23.61 -16.86
N ALA A 252 44.26 23.44 -15.74
CA ALA A 252 44.06 24.46 -14.74
C ALA A 252 45.23 24.53 -13.73
N ALA A 253 45.81 23.38 -13.39
CA ALA A 253 47.02 23.28 -12.56
C ALA A 253 48.19 24.01 -13.21
N ASP A 254 48.41 23.80 -14.52
CA ASP A 254 49.44 24.51 -15.27
C ASP A 254 49.30 26.05 -15.25
N LYS A 255 48.09 26.56 -15.01
CA LYS A 255 47.81 28.01 -14.93
C LYS A 255 48.01 28.61 -13.54
N HIS A 256 48.01 27.79 -12.49
CA HIS A 256 48.08 28.25 -11.10
C HIS A 256 49.43 27.86 -10.49
N PRO A 257 50.44 28.75 -10.48
CA PRO A 257 51.72 28.46 -9.82
C PRO A 257 51.55 28.45 -8.30
N GLY A 258 51.88 27.34 -7.64
CA GLY A 258 51.78 27.20 -6.18
C GLY A 258 51.86 25.76 -5.68
N VAL A 259 51.62 25.56 -4.37
CA VAL A 259 51.55 24.22 -3.74
C VAL A 259 50.28 23.45 -4.12
N GLU A 260 49.28 24.18 -4.64
CA GLU A 260 48.00 23.63 -5.14
C GLU A 260 48.06 23.17 -6.60
N GLN A 261 49.23 23.29 -7.25
CA GLN A 261 49.53 22.79 -8.59
C GLN A 261 49.69 21.27 -8.62
#